data_AF-A0A162K2Z1-F1
#
_entry.id   AF-A0A162K2Z1-F1
#
_cell.length_a   1.000
_cell.length_b   1.000
_cell.length_c   1.000
_cell.angle_alpha   90.00
_cell.angle_beta   90.00
_cell.angle_gamma   90.00
#
_symmetry.space_group_name_H-M   'P 1'
#
loop_
_entity.id
_entity.type
_entity.pdbx_description
1 polymer ?
#
loop_
_entity_poly.entity_id
_entity_poly.type
_entity_poly.pdbx_seq_one_letter_code
_entity_poly.pdbx_strand_id
1 'polypeptide(L)'
;MPEPCSFSQVAVALATSSSIVVSPALIGVALERRLRARFGWRRPIGLLTVGLAVGYVWALLFNGVFGVRAGVFYYGRVIPGLAMSEGTKHQYPLYDALAMGVQMMVFTYLLGRTDAEGRTVIGAWAERRTKSGAGAAALSVVSVVLLGNLLYGAVFTPHLVTKLNGDVTEGPATELFPGVPNQPLHGGAGGGR
;
A
#
# COMPACT_ATOMS: atom_id res chain seq x y z
N MET A 1 24.88 -20.59 13.14
CA MET A 1 24.93 -19.15 13.45
C MET A 1 24.16 -18.42 12.35
N PRO A 2 23.11 -17.63 12.64
CA PRO A 2 22.44 -16.86 11.61
C PRO A 2 23.25 -15.60 11.32
N GLU A 3 23.54 -15.35 10.04
CA GLU A 3 24.29 -14.18 9.58
C GLU A 3 23.61 -12.86 9.95
N PRO A 4 24.38 -11.78 10.21
CA PRO A 4 23.81 -10.47 10.47
C PRO A 4 23.14 -9.90 9.20
N CYS A 5 21.94 -9.35 9.35
CA CYS A 5 21.25 -8.58 8.31
C CYS A 5 22.21 -7.58 7.64
N SER A 6 22.38 -7.71 6.33
CA SER A 6 23.18 -6.79 5.51
C SER A 6 22.66 -5.35 5.65
N PHE A 7 23.60 -4.42 5.88
CA PHE A 7 23.41 -2.98 6.02
C PHE A 7 22.58 -2.35 4.86
N SER A 8 22.56 -3.01 3.70
CA SER A 8 21.74 -2.61 2.55
C SER A 8 20.22 -2.75 2.77
N GLN A 9 19.77 -3.75 3.55
CA GLN A 9 18.35 -3.93 3.87
C GLN A 9 17.85 -2.89 4.88
N VAL A 10 18.74 -2.43 5.76
CA VAL A 10 18.45 -1.37 6.73
C VAL A 10 18.46 0.00 6.07
N ALA A 11 19.34 0.25 5.09
CA ALA A 11 19.38 1.51 4.34
C ALA A 11 18.14 1.73 3.45
N VAL A 12 17.57 0.69 2.84
CA VAL A 12 16.29 0.77 2.12
C VAL A 12 15.12 0.98 3.08
N ALA A 13 15.21 0.44 4.31
CA ALA A 13 14.22 0.68 5.36
C ALA A 13 14.33 2.08 6.01
N LEU A 14 15.49 2.73 5.94
CA LEU A 14 15.75 4.04 6.56
C LEU A 14 15.56 5.24 5.63
N ALA A 15 15.48 5.05 4.31
CA ALA A 15 15.48 6.17 3.34
C ALA A 15 14.13 6.87 3.11
N THR A 16 13.04 6.48 3.77
CA THR A 16 11.77 7.24 3.75
C THR A 16 11.06 7.06 5.09
N SER A 17 10.32 8.05 5.54
CA SER A 17 9.55 8.11 6.81
C SER A 17 8.43 7.04 6.97
N SER A 18 8.64 5.78 6.57
CA SER A 18 7.63 4.83 6.09
C SER A 18 7.52 3.54 6.90
N SER A 19 7.70 3.57 8.22
CA SER A 19 7.54 2.39 9.08
C SER A 19 6.17 1.72 8.94
N ILE A 20 5.12 2.46 8.56
CA ILE A 20 3.76 1.92 8.36
C ILE A 20 3.59 1.09 7.06
N VAL A 21 4.43 1.31 6.04
CA VAL A 21 4.31 0.63 4.74
C VAL A 21 5.22 -0.60 4.69
N VAL A 22 6.42 -0.50 5.25
CA VAL A 22 7.39 -1.62 5.23
C VAL A 22 6.99 -2.72 6.22
N SER A 23 6.46 -2.34 7.39
CA SER A 23 6.05 -3.30 8.44
C SER A 23 5.01 -4.33 7.99
N PRO A 24 3.87 -3.96 7.37
CA PRO A 24 2.88 -4.95 6.92
C PRO A 24 3.44 -5.91 5.87
N ALA A 25 4.33 -5.46 4.98
CA ALA A 25 4.97 -6.34 4.01
C ALA A 25 5.88 -7.37 4.69
N LEU A 26 6.68 -6.95 5.67
CA LEU A 26 7.53 -7.87 6.45
C LEU A 26 6.71 -8.85 7.29
N ILE A 27 5.60 -8.39 7.89
CA ILE A 27 4.64 -9.24 8.58
C ILE A 27 4.06 -10.27 7.60
N GLY A 28 3.69 -9.85 6.39
CA GLY A 28 3.23 -10.71 5.31
C GLY A 28 4.23 -11.82 4.97
N VAL A 29 5.52 -11.47 4.81
CA VAL A 29 6.58 -12.46 4.55
C VAL A 29 6.73 -13.44 5.71
N ALA A 30 6.74 -12.95 6.96
CA ALA A 30 6.87 -13.79 8.13
C ALA A 30 5.68 -14.75 8.30
N LEU A 31 4.46 -14.25 8.05
CA LEU A 31 3.22 -15.02 8.11
C LEU A 31 3.15 -16.06 6.98
N GLU A 32 3.52 -15.70 5.76
CA GLU A 32 3.61 -16.64 4.64
C GLU A 32 4.55 -17.79 4.96
N ARG A 33 5.74 -17.49 5.52
CA ARG A 33 6.70 -18.52 5.88
C ARG A 33 6.12 -19.53 6.87
N ARG A 34 5.35 -19.05 7.86
CA ARG A 34 4.64 -19.91 8.83
C ARG A 34 3.54 -20.73 8.18
N LEU A 35 2.71 -20.12 7.34
CA LEU A 35 1.62 -20.79 6.64
C LEU A 35 2.14 -21.83 5.65
N ARG A 36 3.21 -21.54 4.91
CA ARG A 36 3.86 -22.48 4.01
C ARG A 36 4.41 -23.69 4.76
N ALA A 37 5.06 -23.49 5.90
CA ALA A 37 5.57 -24.59 6.72
C ALA A 37 4.45 -25.52 7.21
N ARG A 38 3.24 -24.99 7.39
CA ARG A 38 2.07 -25.76 7.85
C ARG A 38 1.27 -26.40 6.73
N PHE A 39 1.10 -25.71 5.60
CA PHE A 39 0.15 -26.08 4.54
C PHE A 39 0.81 -26.43 3.20
N GLY A 40 2.15 -26.33 3.08
CA GLY A 40 2.88 -26.71 1.86
C GLY A 40 2.61 -25.83 0.64
N TRP A 41 2.15 -24.58 0.83
CA TRP A 41 1.79 -23.70 -0.28
C TRP A 41 2.97 -23.36 -1.20
N ARG A 42 2.68 -23.17 -2.49
CA ARG A 42 3.66 -22.63 -3.45
C ARG A 42 4.03 -21.22 -3.04
N ARG A 43 5.32 -20.99 -2.76
CA ARG A 43 5.85 -19.73 -2.20
C ARG A 43 5.40 -18.45 -2.96
N PRO A 44 5.40 -18.39 -4.31
CA PRO A 44 4.94 -17.19 -5.02
C PRO A 44 3.48 -16.85 -4.72
N ILE A 45 2.59 -17.84 -4.81
CA ILE A 45 1.16 -17.66 -4.57
C ILE A 45 0.92 -17.33 -3.09
N GLY A 46 1.60 -18.03 -2.18
CA GLY A 46 1.53 -17.74 -0.75
C GLY A 46 1.91 -16.30 -0.41
N LEU A 47 3.01 -15.78 -0.99
CA LEU A 47 3.47 -14.41 -0.71
C LEU A 47 2.47 -13.37 -1.23
N LEU A 48 1.91 -13.60 -2.42
CA LEU A 48 0.92 -12.71 -3.00
C LEU A 48 -0.38 -12.71 -2.18
N THR A 49 -0.93 -13.89 -1.90
CA THR A 49 -2.19 -14.02 -1.16
C THR A 49 -2.08 -13.49 0.27
N VAL A 50 -1.01 -13.84 0.99
CA VAL A 50 -0.80 -13.37 2.36
C VAL A 50 -0.49 -11.87 2.39
N GLY A 51 0.31 -11.37 1.46
CA GLY A 51 0.59 -9.94 1.34
C GLY A 51 -0.66 -9.11 1.07
N LEU A 52 -1.55 -9.60 0.19
CA LEU A 52 -2.85 -8.97 -0.08
C LEU A 52 -3.72 -8.93 1.18
N ALA A 53 -3.88 -10.08 1.85
CA ALA A 53 -4.71 -10.19 3.04
C ALA A 53 -4.19 -9.32 4.18
N VAL A 54 -2.88 -9.37 4.47
CA VAL A 54 -2.26 -8.56 5.51
C VAL A 54 -2.37 -7.07 5.18
N GLY A 55 -2.07 -6.67 3.96
CA GLY A 55 -2.17 -5.27 3.55
C GLY A 55 -3.59 -4.71 3.63
N TYR A 56 -4.58 -5.50 3.17
CA TYR A 56 -5.98 -5.13 3.24
C TYR A 56 -6.47 -4.97 4.69
N VAL A 57 -6.18 -5.96 5.54
CA VAL A 57 -6.54 -5.91 6.97
C VAL A 57 -5.83 -4.76 7.67
N TRP A 58 -4.55 -4.55 7.37
CA TRP A 58 -3.78 -3.43 7.92
C TRP A 58 -4.40 -2.09 7.56
N ALA A 59 -4.78 -1.90 6.28
CA ALA A 59 -5.44 -0.67 5.84
C ALA A 59 -6.80 -0.48 6.51
N LEU A 60 -7.64 -1.52 6.61
CA LEU A 60 -8.92 -1.40 7.32
C LEU A 60 -8.75 -1.00 8.79
N LEU A 61 -7.82 -1.64 9.50
CA LEU A 61 -7.60 -1.36 10.92
C LEU A 61 -6.99 0.02 11.12
N PHE A 62 -5.84 0.30 10.50
CA PHE A 62 -5.14 1.55 10.72
C PHE A 62 -5.85 2.73 10.09
N ASN A 63 -6.40 2.58 8.89
CA ASN A 63 -7.04 3.70 8.20
C ASN A 63 -8.52 3.79 8.51
N GLY A 64 -9.27 2.72 8.26
CA GLY A 64 -10.72 2.71 8.40
C GLY A 64 -11.21 2.74 9.84
N VAL A 65 -10.46 2.17 10.79
CA VAL A 65 -10.86 2.13 12.20
C VAL A 65 -10.12 3.18 13.03
N PHE A 66 -8.79 3.15 13.06
CA PHE A 66 -8.03 4.03 13.93
C PHE A 66 -7.90 5.45 13.36
N GLY A 67 -7.50 5.60 12.10
CA GLY A 67 -7.23 6.90 11.47
C GLY A 67 -8.48 7.79 11.42
N VAL A 68 -9.59 7.21 10.97
CA VAL A 68 -10.88 7.90 10.88
C VAL A 68 -11.51 8.21 12.25
N ARG A 69 -11.26 7.40 13.29
CA ARG A 69 -11.76 7.67 14.65
C ARG A 69 -10.88 8.62 15.45
N ALA A 70 -9.56 8.56 15.24
CA ALA A 70 -8.61 9.50 15.83
C ALA A 70 -8.62 10.87 15.12
N GLY A 71 -9.36 11.00 14.01
CA GLY A 71 -9.48 12.24 13.25
C GLY A 71 -8.20 12.62 12.48
N VAL A 72 -7.33 11.65 12.20
CA VAL A 72 -6.10 11.85 11.42
C VAL A 72 -6.44 12.21 9.98
N PHE A 73 -7.54 11.67 9.45
CA PHE A 73 -8.08 12.01 8.14
C PHE A 73 -9.57 11.64 8.06
N TYR A 74 -10.27 12.31 7.15
CA TYR A 74 -11.66 12.05 6.81
C TYR A 74 -11.83 12.00 5.30
N TYR A 75 -12.71 11.12 4.82
CA TYR A 75 -13.06 11.05 3.40
C TYR A 75 -14.23 11.99 3.11
N GLY A 76 -14.01 12.96 2.22
CA GLY A 76 -15.04 13.94 1.82
C GLY A 76 -16.20 13.30 1.07
N ARG A 77 -15.88 12.45 0.08
CA ARG A 77 -16.87 11.65 -0.64
C ARG A 77 -16.32 10.27 -1.00
N VAL A 78 -17.23 9.31 -1.18
CA VAL A 78 -16.94 7.93 -1.55
C VAL A 78 -17.91 7.44 -2.63
N ILE A 79 -17.59 6.31 -3.27
CA ILE A 79 -18.51 5.62 -4.19
C ILE A 79 -19.57 4.89 -3.36
N PRO A 80 -20.88 5.12 -3.60
CA PRO A 80 -21.94 4.43 -2.88
C PRO A 80 -21.84 2.90 -3.00
N GLY A 81 -22.09 2.19 -1.89
CA GLY A 81 -22.00 0.74 -1.79
C GLY A 81 -20.57 0.16 -1.74
N LEU A 82 -19.52 0.99 -1.81
CA LEU A 82 -18.11 0.57 -1.78
C LEU A 82 -17.33 1.17 -0.61
N ALA A 83 -18.01 1.61 0.45
CA ALA A 83 -17.39 2.14 1.66
C ALA A 83 -18.06 1.60 2.93
N MET A 84 -17.31 1.63 4.03
CA MET A 84 -17.85 1.39 5.36
C MET A 84 -18.38 2.69 5.93
N SER A 85 -19.48 2.64 6.70
CA SER A 85 -20.08 3.79 7.38
C SER A 85 -20.38 4.96 6.43
N GLU A 86 -20.86 4.65 5.23
CA GLU A 86 -21.28 5.61 4.19
C GLU A 86 -22.22 6.69 4.74
N GLY A 87 -22.04 7.92 4.28
CA GLY A 87 -22.85 9.07 4.72
C GLY A 87 -22.52 9.58 6.13
N THR A 88 -21.58 8.94 6.84
CA THR A 88 -21.12 9.37 8.16
C THR A 88 -19.76 10.06 8.09
N LYS A 89 -19.43 10.81 9.15
CA LYS A 89 -18.08 11.33 9.36
C LYS A 89 -17.01 10.24 9.37
N HIS A 90 -17.39 8.99 9.67
CA HIS A 90 -16.47 7.87 9.75
C HIS A 90 -16.44 6.99 8.50
N GLN A 91 -16.87 7.53 7.35
CA GLN A 91 -16.84 6.78 6.11
C GLN A 91 -15.41 6.43 5.67
N TYR A 92 -15.21 5.19 5.22
CA TYR A 92 -13.93 4.71 4.73
C TYR A 92 -14.10 3.85 3.46
N PRO A 93 -13.47 4.22 2.33
CA PRO A 93 -13.62 3.47 1.09
C PRO A 93 -12.91 2.11 1.12
N LEU A 94 -13.67 1.04 0.89
CA LEU A 94 -13.15 -0.33 0.84
C LEU A 94 -12.20 -0.54 -0.35
N TYR A 95 -12.43 0.19 -1.43
CA TYR A 95 -11.57 0.18 -2.62
C TYR A 95 -10.19 0.77 -2.34
N ASP A 96 -10.07 1.74 -1.43
CA ASP A 96 -8.78 2.28 -0.98
C ASP A 96 -8.02 1.24 -0.12
N ALA A 97 -8.73 0.53 0.76
CA ALA A 97 -8.16 -0.58 1.52
C ALA A 97 -7.63 -1.69 0.60
N LEU A 98 -8.38 -2.00 -0.47
CA LEU A 98 -7.98 -2.98 -1.48
C LEU A 98 -6.77 -2.49 -2.28
N ALA A 99 -6.73 -1.22 -2.64
CA ALA A 99 -5.60 -0.56 -3.28
C ALA A 99 -4.31 -0.77 -2.45
N MET A 100 -4.38 -0.46 -1.16
CA MET A 100 -3.30 -0.69 -0.20
C MET A 100 -2.94 -2.18 -0.10
N GLY A 101 -3.93 -3.06 -0.06
CA GLY A 101 -3.72 -4.51 -0.10
C GLY A 101 -2.91 -4.96 -1.32
N VAL A 102 -3.25 -4.48 -2.52
CA VAL A 102 -2.52 -4.78 -3.76
C VAL A 102 -1.10 -4.23 -3.70
N GLN A 103 -0.91 -3.02 -3.18
CA GLN A 103 0.43 -2.46 -3.01
C GLN A 103 1.29 -3.34 -2.09
N MET A 104 0.75 -3.79 -0.96
CA MET A 104 1.45 -4.68 -0.01
C MET A 104 1.66 -6.08 -0.57
N MET A 105 0.73 -6.60 -1.38
CA MET A 105 0.89 -7.88 -2.09
C MET A 105 2.17 -7.89 -2.92
N VAL A 106 2.38 -6.84 -3.71
CA VAL A 106 3.56 -6.73 -4.58
C VAL A 106 4.84 -6.56 -3.75
N PHE A 107 4.86 -5.70 -2.74
CA PHE A 107 6.05 -5.54 -1.89
C PHE A 107 6.37 -6.79 -1.06
N THR A 108 5.36 -7.48 -0.53
CA THR A 108 5.54 -8.76 0.18
C THR A 108 6.18 -9.79 -0.75
N TYR A 109 5.73 -9.85 -2.01
CA TYR A 109 6.35 -10.72 -2.99
C TYR A 109 7.79 -10.32 -3.31
N LEU A 110 8.04 -9.05 -3.63
CA LEU A 110 9.38 -8.57 -4.02
C LEU A 110 10.41 -8.72 -2.89
N LEU A 111 10.01 -8.50 -1.64
CA LEU A 111 10.86 -8.65 -0.46
C LEU A 111 11.00 -10.13 -0.03
N GLY A 112 9.91 -10.89 -0.08
CA GLY A 112 9.87 -12.26 0.43
C GLY A 112 10.35 -13.31 -0.57
N ARG A 113 10.36 -13.02 -1.88
CA ARG A 113 10.84 -13.93 -2.91
C ARG A 113 12.35 -13.80 -3.04
N THR A 114 13.04 -14.79 -2.48
CA THR A 114 14.50 -14.91 -2.55
C THR A 114 14.92 -16.13 -3.36
N ASP A 115 16.07 -16.05 -4.04
CA ASP A 115 16.72 -17.20 -4.67
C ASP A 115 17.44 -18.11 -3.64
N ALA A 116 18.23 -19.08 -4.14
CA ALA A 116 18.97 -20.02 -3.29
C ALA A 116 20.06 -19.33 -2.47
N GLU A 117 20.61 -18.24 -2.98
CA GLU A 117 21.62 -17.41 -2.34
C GLU A 117 21.01 -16.35 -1.39
N GLY A 118 19.68 -16.30 -1.26
CA GLY A 118 18.98 -15.37 -0.39
C GLY A 118 18.76 -13.97 -0.98
N ARG A 119 19.11 -13.74 -2.25
CA ARG A 119 18.92 -12.46 -2.94
C ARG A 119 17.48 -12.27 -3.35
N THR A 120 16.97 -11.05 -3.24
CA THR A 120 15.63 -10.70 -3.75
C THR A 120 15.60 -10.70 -5.28
N VAL A 121 14.39 -10.71 -5.85
CA VAL A 121 14.21 -10.64 -7.32
C VAL A 121 14.94 -9.43 -7.93
N ILE A 122 14.87 -8.28 -7.25
CA ILE A 122 15.53 -7.04 -7.68
C ILE A 122 17.05 -7.16 -7.56
N GLY A 123 17.55 -7.69 -6.44
CA GLY A 123 19.00 -7.87 -6.22
C GLY A 123 19.63 -8.82 -7.25
N ALA A 124 19.01 -9.98 -7.47
CA ALA A 124 19.48 -10.93 -8.47
C ALA A 124 19.43 -10.36 -9.90
N TRP A 125 18.47 -9.49 -10.21
CA TRP A 125 18.43 -8.80 -11.51
C TRP A 125 19.53 -7.73 -11.62
N ALA A 126 19.77 -6.96 -10.56
CA ALA A 126 20.78 -5.91 -10.54
C ALA A 126 22.20 -6.48 -10.70
N GLU A 127 22.53 -7.56 -9.99
CA GLU A 127 23.83 -8.26 -10.11
C GLU A 127 24.06 -8.86 -11.50
N ARG A 128 23.00 -9.26 -12.22
CA ARG A 128 23.12 -9.68 -13.62
C ARG A 128 23.39 -8.53 -14.57
N ARG A 129 23.08 -7.29 -14.16
CA ARG A 129 23.23 -6.08 -15.00
C ARG A 129 24.54 -5.36 -14.81
N THR A 130 25.20 -5.54 -13.67
CA THR A 130 26.50 -4.92 -13.39
C THR A 130 27.41 -5.84 -12.61
N LYS A 131 28.71 -5.79 -12.94
CA LYS A 131 29.76 -6.55 -12.24
C LYS A 131 30.24 -5.86 -10.96
N SER A 132 29.86 -4.60 -10.72
CA SER A 132 30.25 -3.84 -9.53
C SER A 132 29.20 -3.93 -8.43
N GLY A 133 29.64 -4.22 -7.19
CA GLY A 133 28.74 -4.30 -6.04
C GLY A 133 28.02 -2.98 -5.74
N ALA A 134 28.75 -1.86 -5.81
CA ALA A 134 28.16 -0.52 -5.66
C ALA A 134 27.13 -0.20 -6.76
N GLY A 135 27.41 -0.63 -8.01
CA GLY A 135 26.46 -0.47 -9.11
C GLY A 135 25.20 -1.30 -8.89
N ALA A 136 25.33 -2.54 -8.40
CA ALA A 136 24.19 -3.42 -8.15
C ALA A 136 23.30 -2.88 -7.01
N ALA A 137 23.92 -2.32 -5.97
CA ALA A 137 23.20 -1.65 -4.90
C ALA A 137 22.44 -0.41 -5.40
N ALA A 138 23.10 0.49 -6.14
CA ALA A 138 22.46 1.68 -6.70
C ALA A 138 21.31 1.31 -7.64
N LEU A 139 21.52 0.33 -8.53
CA LEU A 139 20.50 -0.15 -9.46
C LEU A 139 19.31 -0.78 -8.73
N SER A 140 19.53 -1.48 -7.61
CA SER A 140 18.47 -2.03 -6.78
C SER A 140 17.62 -0.93 -6.13
N VAL A 141 18.26 0.10 -5.56
CA VAL A 141 17.55 1.24 -4.96
C VAL A 141 16.70 1.95 -6.00
N VAL A 142 17.28 2.29 -7.16
CA VAL A 142 16.55 2.93 -8.27
C VAL A 142 15.37 2.06 -8.71
N SER A 143 15.55 0.75 -8.83
CA SER A 143 14.48 -0.17 -9.22
C SER A 143 13.34 -0.17 -8.20
N VAL A 144 13.64 -0.19 -6.89
CA VAL A 144 12.61 -0.13 -5.84
C VAL A 144 11.84 1.19 -5.92
N VAL A 145 12.52 2.32 -6.10
CA VAL A 145 11.88 3.64 -6.20
C VAL A 145 10.96 3.70 -7.43
N LEU A 146 11.44 3.28 -8.60
CA LEU A 146 10.66 3.29 -9.83
C LEU A 146 9.45 2.34 -9.75
N LEU A 147 9.65 1.11 -9.26
CA LEU A 147 8.56 0.16 -9.09
C LEU A 147 7.53 0.66 -8.07
N GLY A 148 7.98 1.27 -6.97
CA GLY A 148 7.09 1.85 -5.97
C GLY A 148 6.21 2.96 -6.55
N ASN A 149 6.80 3.88 -7.33
CA ASN A 149 6.04 4.96 -7.97
C ASN A 149 5.10 4.44 -9.06
N LEU A 150 5.55 3.49 -9.90
CA LEU A 150 4.72 2.87 -10.92
C LEU A 150 3.53 2.16 -10.28
N LEU A 151 3.76 1.39 -9.22
CA LEU A 151 2.73 0.67 -8.49
C LEU A 151 1.75 1.63 -7.83
N TYR A 152 2.24 2.68 -7.17
CA TYR A 152 1.40 3.74 -6.60
C TYR A 152 0.51 4.36 -7.67
N GLY A 153 1.09 4.77 -8.80
CA GLY A 153 0.34 5.29 -9.95
C GLY A 153 -0.72 4.29 -10.44
N ALA A 154 -0.35 3.03 -10.66
CA ALA A 154 -1.25 2.00 -11.15
C ALA A 154 -2.43 1.73 -10.20
N VAL A 155 -2.19 1.76 -8.89
CA VAL A 155 -3.19 1.51 -7.85
C VAL A 155 -4.15 2.70 -7.67
N PHE A 156 -3.64 3.93 -7.75
CA PHE A 156 -4.44 5.14 -7.55
C PHE A 156 -5.06 5.72 -8.84
N THR A 157 -4.59 5.33 -10.02
CA THR A 157 -5.18 5.77 -11.30
C THR A 157 -6.68 5.43 -11.39
N PRO A 158 -7.15 4.21 -11.04
CA PRO A 158 -8.58 3.91 -11.00
C PRO A 158 -9.38 4.87 -10.10
N HIS A 159 -8.81 5.31 -8.97
CA HIS A 159 -9.45 6.26 -8.06
C HIS A 159 -9.60 7.64 -8.70
N LEU A 160 -8.58 8.06 -9.46
CA LEU A 160 -8.65 9.31 -10.20
C LEU A 160 -9.71 9.23 -11.31
N VAL A 161 -9.76 8.12 -12.04
CA VAL A 161 -10.75 7.89 -13.10
C VAL A 161 -12.17 7.94 -12.55
N THR A 162 -12.47 7.23 -11.46
CA THR A 162 -13.83 7.24 -10.86
C THR A 162 -14.21 8.61 -10.33
N LYS A 163 -13.24 9.36 -9.79
CA LYS A 163 -13.46 10.75 -9.37
C LYS A 163 -13.76 11.68 -10.55
N LEU A 164 -13.04 11.55 -11.66
CA LEU A 164 -13.24 12.35 -12.88
C LEU A 164 -14.55 11.99 -13.59
N ASN A 165 -14.99 10.73 -13.51
CA ASN A 165 -16.27 10.27 -14.04
C ASN A 165 -17.47 10.73 -13.20
N GLY A 166 -17.25 11.25 -11.99
CA GLY A 166 -18.31 11.66 -11.08
C GLY A 166 -18.94 10.52 -10.29
N ASP A 167 -18.30 9.36 -10.18
CA ASP A 167 -18.83 8.19 -9.46
C ASP A 167 -18.79 8.37 -7.93
N VAL A 168 -17.93 9.28 -7.44
CA VAL A 168 -17.66 9.53 -6.02
C VAL A 168 -18.67 10.54 -5.46
N THR A 169 -19.87 10.05 -5.14
CA THR A 169 -21.05 10.90 -4.88
C THR A 169 -21.50 10.93 -3.42
N GLU A 170 -21.28 9.88 -2.63
CA GLU A 170 -21.77 9.80 -1.25
C GLU A 170 -20.89 10.64 -0.32
N GLY A 171 -21.49 11.50 0.51
CA GLY A 171 -20.76 12.41 1.40
C GLY A 171 -21.42 12.51 2.78
N PRO A 172 -20.69 12.95 3.82
CA PRO A 172 -21.20 12.98 5.17
C PRO A 172 -22.32 14.02 5.33
N ALA A 173 -23.38 13.65 6.05
CA ALA A 173 -24.50 14.56 6.36
C ALA A 173 -24.10 15.70 7.31
N THR A 174 -23.06 15.50 8.11
CA THR A 174 -22.50 16.48 9.05
C THR A 174 -21.19 17.04 8.53
N GLU A 175 -20.85 18.27 8.92
CA GLU A 175 -19.53 18.84 8.63
C GLU A 175 -18.39 17.95 9.16
N LEU A 176 -17.40 17.69 8.31
CA LEU A 176 -16.19 16.96 8.72
C LEU A 176 -15.38 17.76 9.75
N PHE A 177 -15.29 19.07 9.54
CA PHE A 177 -14.61 20.02 10.41
C PHE A 177 -15.54 21.18 10.76
N PRO A 178 -15.59 21.63 12.03
CA PRO A 178 -16.49 22.70 12.44
C PRO A 178 -16.27 23.99 11.63
N GLY A 179 -17.34 24.49 11.01
CA GLY A 179 -17.31 25.74 10.24
C GLY A 179 -16.65 25.61 8.86
N VAL A 180 -16.34 24.39 8.41
CA VAL A 180 -15.80 24.12 7.07
C VAL A 180 -16.86 23.36 6.28
N PRO A 181 -17.43 23.96 5.21
CA PRO A 181 -18.38 23.28 4.36
C PRO A 181 -17.83 21.98 3.79
N ASN A 182 -18.67 20.95 3.74
CA ASN A 182 -18.32 19.68 3.13
C ASN A 182 -18.04 19.83 1.63
N GLN A 183 -17.23 18.92 1.10
CA GLN A 183 -16.85 18.92 -0.31
C GLN A 183 -18.11 18.93 -1.21
N PRO A 184 -18.23 19.89 -2.15
CA PRO A 184 -19.38 19.95 -3.07
C PRO A 184 -19.40 18.73 -3.99
N LEU A 185 -20.60 18.38 -4.49
CA LEU A 185 -20.78 17.22 -5.38
C LEU A 185 -20.10 17.44 -6.73
N HIS A 186 -20.17 18.66 -7.25
CA HIS A 186 -19.47 19.08 -8.46
C HIS A 186 -18.30 19.99 -8.07
N GLY A 187 -17.22 19.94 -8.86
CA GLY A 187 -16.08 20.84 -8.68
C GLY A 187 -16.58 22.28 -8.58
N GLY A 188 -16.44 22.89 -7.41
CA GLY A 188 -16.87 24.25 -7.17
C GLY A 188 -16.04 25.21 -8.00
N ALA A 189 -16.47 25.48 -9.23
CA ALA A 189 -16.30 26.79 -9.79
C ALA A 189 -17.30 27.67 -9.05
N GLY A 190 -16.80 28.71 -8.36
CA GLY A 190 -17.61 29.89 -8.08
C GLY A 190 -18.06 30.49 -9.41
N GLY A 191 -19.10 29.92 -10.01
CA GLY A 191 -19.88 30.52 -11.06
C GLY A 191 -21.02 31.26 -10.38
N GLY A 192 -20.76 32.50 -10.01
CA GLY A 192 -21.83 33.41 -9.66
C GLY A 192 -22.80 33.52 -10.83
N ARG A 193 -24.07 33.22 -10.57
CA ARG A 193 -25.23 33.88 -11.16
C ARG A 193 -26.31 33.94 -10.11
#